data_AF-A0A4Y2SYS7-F1
#
_entry.id   AF-A0A4Y2SYS7-F1
#
_cell.length_a   1.000
_cell.length_b   1.000
_cell.length_c   1.000
_cell.angle_alpha   90.00
_cell.angle_beta   90.00
_cell.angle_gamma   90.00
#
_symmetry.space_group_name_H-M   'P 1'
#
loop_
_entity.id
_entity.type
_entity.pdbx_description
1 polymer ?
#
loop_
_entity_poly.entity_id
_entity_poly.type
_entity_poly.pdbx_seq_one_letter_code
_entity_poly.pdbx_strand_id
1 'polypeptide(L)'
;MKLTKFLTAKKLEYFVFTPKWQRPIKVVIKNLPWESKPNEIKAFLEEIHNLKVEKVVQLTSMRTKRPLRLFQVTLPNTDNNKRIWEVSQILYMKVEVEKYKRRTGTLMCYNCNLYHHSAATCSMKARCLKCGEEHAHQSCDTVFDLNEQGKIANPRCINCNKEGHLASWRGCEKFKSNIKTNPKQNAYQKYRQVNPMISFADMVGDNQSILDPVQDLNDLKDKPTTINLHREKVESLNDILFILNEFKKIFGNTNIKI
;
A
#
# COMPACT_ATOMS: atom_id res chain seq x y z
N MET A 1 10.99 40.96 7.95
CA MET A 1 11.91 40.15 7.10
C MET A 1 11.79 38.68 7.49
N LYS A 2 11.55 37.74 6.55
CA LYS A 2 11.51 36.30 6.89
C LYS A 2 12.93 35.79 7.18
N LEU A 3 13.13 35.06 8.27
CA LEU A 3 14.44 34.51 8.68
C LEU A 3 15.14 33.72 7.57
N THR A 4 14.38 32.95 6.80
CA THR A 4 14.91 32.18 5.66
C THR A 4 15.61 33.06 4.64
N LYS A 5 15.05 34.23 4.30
CA LYS A 5 15.67 35.17 3.35
C LYS A 5 17.03 35.66 3.83
N PHE A 6 17.16 35.92 5.13
CA PHE A 6 18.42 36.33 5.73
C PHE A 6 19.47 35.21 5.67
N LEU A 7 19.08 33.98 6.02
CA LEU A 7 19.98 32.82 5.95
C LEU A 7 20.44 32.54 4.52
N THR A 8 19.54 32.64 3.53
CA THR A 8 19.89 32.52 2.11
C THR A 8 20.87 33.61 1.68
N ALA A 9 20.64 34.87 2.06
CA ALA A 9 21.53 35.98 1.70
C ALA A 9 22.93 35.81 2.28
N LYS A 10 23.04 35.24 3.49
CA LYS A 10 24.32 34.90 4.13
C LYS A 10 24.90 33.55 3.67
N LYS A 11 24.25 32.86 2.72
CA LYS A 11 24.65 31.53 2.20
C LYS A 11 24.84 30.48 3.31
N LEU A 12 24.01 30.53 4.37
CA LEU A 12 24.05 29.58 5.47
C LEU A 12 23.16 28.36 5.14
N GLU A 13 23.61 27.17 5.54
CA GLU A 13 22.81 25.94 5.41
C GLU A 13 21.69 25.91 6.46
N TYR A 14 20.47 25.61 6.03
CA TYR A 14 19.35 25.39 6.94
C TYR A 14 18.31 24.46 6.32
N PHE A 15 17.40 23.98 7.15
CA PHE A 15 16.17 23.35 6.70
C PHE A 15 15.02 23.83 7.60
N VAL A 16 13.79 23.77 7.07
CA VAL A 16 12.61 24.29 7.77
C VAL A 16 11.62 23.17 8.05
N PHE A 17 11.05 23.15 9.25
CA PHE A 17 9.90 22.32 9.55
C PHE A 17 8.61 23.07 9.25
N THR A 18 7.74 22.47 8.43
CA THR A 18 6.38 23.00 8.25
C THR A 18 5.60 22.87 9.55
N PRO A 19 5.11 23.98 10.12
CA PRO A 19 4.37 23.94 11.38
C PRO A 19 3.03 23.22 11.19
N LYS A 20 2.50 22.62 12.26
CA LYS A 20 1.33 21.72 12.19
C LYS A 20 0.11 22.36 11.51
N TRP A 21 -0.17 23.62 11.80
CA TRP A 21 -1.31 24.36 11.22
C TRP A 21 -1.16 24.65 9.72
N GLN A 22 0.07 24.64 9.18
CA GLN A 22 0.31 24.85 7.75
C GLN A 22 0.46 23.53 6.99
N ARG A 23 0.54 22.39 7.68
CA ARG A 23 0.68 21.08 7.02
C ARG A 23 -0.60 20.74 6.25
N PRO A 24 -0.51 20.37 4.97
CA PRO A 24 -1.68 20.02 4.19
C PRO A 24 -2.41 18.81 4.79
N ILE A 25 -3.73 18.80 4.62
CA ILE A 25 -4.58 17.66 4.96
C ILE A 25 -4.34 16.59 3.89
N LYS A 26 -3.96 15.39 4.32
CA LYS A 26 -3.75 14.25 3.44
C LYS A 26 -4.69 13.13 3.83
N VAL A 27 -5.56 12.75 2.91
CA VAL A 27 -6.53 11.67 3.08
C VAL A 27 -6.34 10.60 2.02
N VAL A 28 -6.86 9.41 2.30
CA VAL A 28 -7.00 8.31 1.35
C VAL A 28 -8.48 8.03 1.19
N ILE A 29 -8.97 8.10 -0.04
CA ILE A 29 -10.30 7.66 -0.41
C ILE A 29 -10.22 6.18 -0.79
N LYS A 30 -11.06 5.37 -0.15
CA LYS A 30 -11.26 3.95 -0.45
C LYS A 30 -12.60 3.73 -1.15
N ASN A 31 -12.78 2.51 -1.65
CA ASN A 31 -14.03 2.03 -2.26
C ASN A 31 -14.44 2.76 -3.54
N LEU A 32 -13.46 3.32 -4.25
CA LEU A 32 -13.62 3.74 -5.64
C LEU A 32 -13.10 2.65 -6.60
N PRO A 33 -13.71 2.49 -7.79
CA PRO A 33 -13.17 1.68 -8.87
C PRO A 33 -11.71 2.02 -9.22
N TRP A 34 -10.97 1.07 -9.77
CA TRP A 34 -9.56 1.30 -10.13
C TRP A 34 -9.44 2.13 -11.41
N GLU A 35 -10.52 2.19 -12.19
CA GLU A 35 -10.71 2.94 -13.42
C GLU A 35 -11.02 4.42 -13.17
N SER A 36 -11.42 4.77 -11.93
CA SER A 36 -11.76 6.15 -11.57
C SER A 36 -10.56 7.07 -11.77
N LYS A 37 -10.72 8.11 -12.59
CA LYS A 37 -9.61 8.99 -12.96
C LYS A 37 -9.36 10.01 -11.85
N PRO A 38 -8.09 10.26 -11.46
CA PRO A 38 -7.75 11.27 -10.45
C PRO A 38 -8.28 12.67 -10.74
N ASN A 39 -8.36 13.05 -12.03
CA ASN A 39 -8.87 14.36 -12.44
C ASN A 39 -10.38 14.48 -12.22
N GLU A 40 -11.16 13.43 -12.49
CA GLU A 40 -12.61 13.40 -12.25
C GLU A 40 -12.91 13.46 -10.75
N ILE A 41 -12.15 12.73 -9.92
CA ILE A 41 -12.23 12.82 -8.46
C ILE A 41 -11.92 14.23 -7.98
N LYS A 42 -10.89 14.87 -8.54
CA LYS A 42 -10.51 16.24 -8.20
C LYS A 42 -11.65 17.22 -8.53
N ALA A 43 -12.16 17.18 -9.76
CA ALA A 43 -13.24 18.05 -10.21
C ALA A 43 -14.49 17.87 -9.35
N PHE A 44 -14.90 16.64 -9.06
CA PHE A 44 -16.06 16.36 -8.21
C PHE A 44 -15.91 16.94 -6.80
N LEU A 45 -14.73 16.85 -6.20
CA LEU A 45 -14.47 17.44 -4.87
C LEU A 45 -14.48 18.98 -4.91
N GLU A 46 -14.02 19.57 -6.01
CA GLU A 46 -13.98 21.03 -6.19
C GLU A 46 -15.37 21.61 -6.51
N GLU A 47 -16.14 20.96 -7.39
CA GLU A 47 -17.42 21.45 -7.89
C GLU A 47 -18.59 21.13 -6.95
N ILE A 48 -18.68 19.88 -6.46
CA ILE A 48 -19.84 19.42 -5.69
C ILE A 48 -19.64 19.67 -4.20
N HIS A 49 -18.46 19.35 -3.67
CA HIS A 49 -18.15 19.52 -2.25
C HIS A 49 -17.55 20.89 -1.92
N ASN A 50 -17.28 21.72 -2.94
CA ASN A 50 -16.69 23.05 -2.81
C ASN A 50 -15.38 23.04 -2.00
N LEU A 51 -14.54 22.00 -2.15
CA LEU A 51 -13.26 21.86 -1.47
C LEU A 51 -12.11 22.25 -2.39
N LYS A 52 -11.09 22.93 -1.87
CA LYS A 52 -9.90 23.23 -2.66
C LYS A 52 -8.96 22.04 -2.65
N VAL A 53 -8.63 21.47 -3.81
CA VAL A 53 -7.77 20.28 -3.91
C VAL A 53 -6.44 20.61 -4.61
N GLU A 54 -5.33 20.35 -3.94
CA GLU A 54 -4.00 20.52 -4.55
C GLU A 54 -3.68 19.37 -5.51
N LYS A 55 -3.87 18.13 -5.05
CA LYS A 55 -3.42 16.95 -5.79
C LYS A 55 -4.26 15.72 -5.44
N VAL A 56 -4.63 14.94 -6.46
CA VAL A 56 -5.16 13.58 -6.34
C VAL A 56 -4.19 12.62 -7.01
N VAL A 57 -3.86 11.51 -6.34
CA VAL A 57 -2.95 10.48 -6.85
C VAL A 57 -3.53 9.11 -6.55
N GLN A 58 -3.67 8.27 -7.58
CA GLN A 58 -3.95 6.86 -7.38
C GLN A 58 -2.70 6.15 -6.86
N LEU A 59 -2.83 5.46 -5.72
CA LEU A 59 -1.72 4.72 -5.13
C LEU A 59 -1.48 3.43 -5.91
N THR A 60 -0.23 3.01 -5.98
CA THR A 60 0.18 1.76 -6.66
C THR A 60 0.74 0.76 -5.65
N SER A 61 0.57 -0.53 -5.93
CA SER A 61 1.25 -1.60 -5.20
C SER A 61 2.76 -1.43 -5.27
N MET A 62 3.45 -1.60 -4.14
CA MET A 62 4.91 -1.47 -4.09
C MET A 62 5.63 -2.55 -4.90
N ARG A 63 5.11 -3.79 -4.85
CA ARG A 63 5.71 -4.96 -5.50
C ARG A 63 5.38 -5.03 -6.98
N THR A 64 4.11 -4.90 -7.34
CA THR A 64 3.64 -5.14 -8.72
C THR A 64 3.50 -3.85 -9.53
N LYS A 65 3.63 -2.67 -8.91
CA LYS A 65 3.38 -1.35 -9.52
C LYS A 65 1.98 -1.16 -10.11
N ARG A 66 1.08 -2.12 -9.91
CA ARG A 66 -0.31 -2.04 -10.37
C ARG A 66 -1.08 -0.98 -9.56
N PRO A 67 -2.01 -0.24 -10.19
CA PRO A 67 -2.89 0.70 -9.49
C PRO A 67 -3.73 -0.01 -8.42
N LEU A 68 -3.96 0.69 -7.30
CA LEU A 68 -4.85 0.26 -6.23
C LEU A 68 -6.14 1.07 -6.27
N ARG A 69 -7.19 0.54 -5.64
CA ARG A 69 -8.46 1.22 -5.35
C ARG A 69 -8.32 2.21 -4.19
N LEU A 70 -7.20 2.94 -4.15
CA LEU A 70 -6.83 3.86 -3.09
C LEU A 70 -6.35 5.17 -3.72
N PHE A 71 -7.02 6.27 -3.41
CA PHE A 71 -6.71 7.58 -3.97
C PHE A 71 -6.26 8.52 -2.86
N GLN A 72 -5.01 8.95 -2.91
CA GLN A 72 -4.49 9.95 -1.98
C GLN A 72 -4.89 11.35 -2.45
N VAL A 73 -5.61 12.08 -1.61
CA VAL A 73 -5.96 13.50 -1.85
C VAL A 73 -5.15 14.37 -0.91
N THR A 74 -4.57 15.43 -1.45
CA THR A 74 -3.85 16.47 -0.71
C THR A 74 -4.62 17.78 -0.83
N LEU A 75 -4.99 18.36 0.30
CA LEU A 75 -5.73 19.62 0.40
C LEU A 75 -4.93 20.61 1.27
N PRO A 76 -4.97 21.92 0.96
CA PRO A 76 -4.43 22.93 1.87
C PRO A 76 -5.20 22.89 3.19
N ASN A 77 -4.51 23.19 4.29
CA ASN A 77 -5.11 23.21 5.61
C ASN A 77 -5.91 24.50 5.80
N THR A 78 -7.18 24.45 5.40
CA THR A 78 -8.18 25.49 5.58
C THR A 78 -9.36 24.91 6.33
N ASP A 79 -10.15 25.76 6.99
CA ASP A 79 -11.32 25.28 7.74
C ASP A 79 -12.36 24.62 6.85
N ASN A 80 -12.62 25.18 5.65
CA ASN A 80 -13.52 24.56 4.68
C ASN A 80 -13.04 23.15 4.25
N ASN A 81 -11.73 22.97 4.05
CA ASN A 81 -11.18 21.67 3.67
C ASN A 81 -11.24 20.61 4.77
N LYS A 82 -11.52 20.96 6.03
CA LYS A 82 -11.75 19.98 7.10
C LYS A 82 -13.04 19.18 6.86
N ARG A 83 -13.98 19.70 6.07
CA ARG A 83 -15.21 18.99 5.68
C ARG A 83 -14.95 17.74 4.85
N ILE A 84 -13.72 17.52 4.35
CA ILE A 84 -13.33 16.28 3.67
C ILE A 84 -13.61 15.02 4.52
N TRP A 85 -13.60 15.13 5.85
CA TRP A 85 -13.89 14.00 6.76
C TRP A 85 -15.38 13.62 6.80
N GLU A 86 -16.26 14.50 6.34
CA GLU A 86 -17.71 14.28 6.28
C GLU A 86 -18.15 13.74 4.90
N VAL A 87 -17.25 13.79 3.90
CA VAL A 87 -17.53 13.32 2.54
C VAL A 87 -17.74 11.80 2.55
N SER A 88 -18.98 11.40 2.24
CA SER A 88 -19.39 9.99 2.15
C SER A 88 -19.62 9.51 0.71
N GLN A 89 -19.69 10.44 -0.26
CA GLN A 89 -19.95 10.14 -1.66
C GLN A 89 -19.04 10.93 -2.60
N ILE A 90 -18.47 10.24 -3.58
CA ILE A 90 -17.63 10.80 -4.64
C ILE A 90 -17.98 10.09 -5.94
N LEU A 91 -18.17 10.85 -7.04
CA LEU A 91 -18.61 10.31 -8.33
C LEU A 91 -19.87 9.44 -8.18
N TYR A 92 -20.81 9.90 -7.35
CA TYR A 92 -22.07 9.21 -7.01
C TYR A 92 -21.90 7.81 -6.38
N MET A 93 -20.69 7.46 -5.94
CA MET A 93 -20.39 6.20 -5.24
C MET A 93 -20.12 6.46 -3.77
N LYS A 94 -20.53 5.53 -2.91
CA LYS A 94 -20.23 5.57 -1.48
C LYS A 94 -18.74 5.31 -1.25
N VAL A 95 -18.07 6.18 -0.50
CA VAL A 95 -16.64 6.10 -0.23
C VAL A 95 -16.35 6.12 1.26
N GLU A 96 -15.14 5.71 1.61
CA GLU A 96 -14.58 5.86 2.95
C GLU A 96 -13.34 6.76 2.88
N VAL A 97 -13.31 7.79 3.73
CA VAL A 97 -12.21 8.74 3.81
C VAL A 97 -11.39 8.45 5.07
N GLU A 98 -10.14 8.04 4.89
CA GLU A 98 -9.21 7.80 5.98
C GLU A 98 -8.04 8.79 5.98
N LYS A 99 -7.43 8.99 7.15
CA LYS A 99 -6.20 9.76 7.25
C LYS A 99 -5.05 9.04 6.56
N TYR A 100 -4.34 9.72 5.67
CA TYR A 100 -3.15 9.18 5.05
C TYR A 100 -2.07 8.90 6.11
N LYS A 101 -1.71 7.62 6.24
CA LYS A 101 -0.63 7.17 7.12
C LYS A 101 0.64 7.02 6.31
N ARG A 102 1.58 7.94 6.52
CA ARG A 102 2.94 7.79 5.98
C ARG A 102 3.61 6.55 6.57
N ARG A 103 4.48 5.91 5.79
CA ARG A 103 5.35 4.84 6.29
C ARG A 103 6.09 5.31 7.55
N THR A 104 6.06 4.50 8.59
CA THR A 104 6.78 4.73 9.84
C THR A 104 8.29 4.66 9.61
N GLY A 105 9.02 5.59 10.21
CA GLY A 105 10.48 5.68 10.10
C GLY A 105 10.99 7.11 10.08
N THR A 106 12.31 7.25 10.17
CA THR A 106 13.00 8.51 9.95
C THR A 106 13.04 8.82 8.46
N LEU A 107 12.69 10.05 8.10
CA LEU A 107 12.81 10.52 6.72
C LEU A 107 14.28 10.80 6.41
N MET A 108 14.73 10.40 5.23
CA MET A 108 16.04 10.76 4.70
C MET A 108 15.83 11.80 3.60
N CYS A 109 16.54 12.92 3.69
CA CYS A 109 16.46 13.99 2.72
C CYS A 109 17.13 13.55 1.40
N TYR A 110 16.43 13.65 0.26
CA TYR A 110 17.00 13.29 -1.04
C TYR A 110 18.06 14.28 -1.55
N ASN A 111 18.18 15.47 -0.95
CA ASN A 111 19.20 16.46 -1.31
C ASN A 111 20.52 16.20 -0.53
N CYS A 112 20.47 16.30 0.80
CA CYS A 112 21.68 16.20 1.64
C CYS A 112 21.88 14.83 2.32
N ASN A 113 21.02 13.84 2.07
CA ASN A 113 21.06 12.48 2.66
C ASN A 113 21.01 12.40 4.20
N LEU A 114 20.85 13.53 4.89
CA LEU A 114 20.66 13.60 6.33
C LEU A 114 19.24 13.22 6.74
N TYR A 115 19.10 12.85 8.01
CA TYR A 115 17.84 12.44 8.60
C TYR A 115 16.91 13.59 9.01
N HIS A 116 15.64 13.23 9.23
CA HIS A 116 14.55 14.00 9.86
C HIS A 116 13.87 15.11 9.05
N HIS A 117 14.29 15.39 7.83
CA HIS A 117 13.66 16.41 6.98
C HIS A 117 13.53 15.95 5.52
N SER A 118 12.72 16.67 4.73
CA SER A 118 12.49 16.38 3.31
C SER A 118 13.33 17.29 2.43
N ALA A 119 13.58 16.89 1.18
CA ALA A 119 14.28 17.73 0.21
C ALA A 119 13.52 19.05 -0.08
N ALA A 120 12.19 19.03 -0.03
CA ALA A 120 11.36 20.21 -0.31
C ALA A 120 11.56 21.36 0.68
N THR A 121 12.06 21.08 1.89
CA THR A 121 12.35 22.11 2.91
C THR A 121 13.83 22.16 3.27
N CYS A 122 14.69 21.58 2.44
CA CYS A 122 16.14 21.55 2.63
C CYS A 122 16.79 22.66 1.80
N SER A 123 17.55 23.53 2.46
CA SER A 123 18.45 24.51 1.83
C SER A 123 19.91 24.26 2.21
N MET A 124 20.22 23.01 2.59
CA MET A 124 21.60 22.55 2.79
C MET A 124 22.20 22.15 1.45
N LYS A 125 23.53 22.15 1.37
CA LYS A 125 24.28 21.62 0.22
C LYS A 125 24.00 20.14 0.05
N ALA A 126 24.00 19.71 -1.21
CA ALA A 126 23.93 18.31 -1.56
C ALA A 126 25.12 17.57 -0.93
N ARG A 127 24.89 16.34 -0.47
CA ARG A 127 25.94 15.48 0.08
C ARG A 127 25.84 14.10 -0.54
N CYS A 128 26.96 13.54 -0.98
CA CYS A 128 26.98 12.26 -1.64
C CYS A 128 26.69 11.14 -0.64
N LEU A 129 25.77 10.23 -0.99
CA LEU A 129 25.46 9.09 -0.13
C LEU A 129 26.63 8.10 0.02
N LYS A 130 27.54 8.04 -0.97
CA LYS A 130 28.65 7.08 -1.02
C LYS A 130 29.85 7.52 -0.19
N CYS A 131 30.36 8.74 -0.41
CA CYS A 131 31.55 9.27 0.26
C CYS A 131 31.25 10.32 1.34
N GLY A 132 30.07 10.95 1.34
CA GLY A 132 29.69 11.98 2.31
C GLY A 132 30.06 13.42 1.93
N GLU A 133 30.82 13.61 0.86
CA GLU A 133 31.29 14.92 0.41
C GLU A 133 30.21 15.79 -0.25
N GLU A 134 30.50 17.10 -0.38
CA GLU A 134 29.57 18.13 -0.87
C GLU A 134 29.32 18.07 -2.39
N HIS A 135 28.69 17.00 -2.87
CA HIS A 135 28.26 16.87 -4.27
C HIS A 135 27.05 15.93 -4.42
N ALA A 136 26.44 15.94 -5.61
CA ALA A 136 25.34 15.03 -5.92
C ALA A 136 25.88 13.60 -6.14
N HIS A 137 25.09 12.58 -5.77
CA HIS A 137 25.53 11.18 -5.91
C HIS A 137 25.99 10.77 -7.33
N GLN A 138 25.47 11.44 -8.36
CA GLN A 138 25.78 11.19 -9.78
C GLN A 138 27.14 11.78 -10.20
N SER A 139 27.59 12.84 -9.53
CA SER A 139 28.88 13.51 -9.80
C SER A 139 29.96 13.05 -8.81
N CYS A 140 29.91 11.77 -8.43
CA CYS A 140 30.79 11.20 -7.43
C CYS A 140 31.94 10.49 -8.13
N ASP A 141 33.12 11.12 -8.08
CA ASP A 141 34.33 10.64 -8.76
C ASP A 141 35.24 9.81 -7.85
N THR A 142 34.84 9.62 -6.57
CA THR A 142 35.61 8.82 -5.63
C THR A 142 35.57 7.35 -6.04
N VAL A 143 36.74 6.74 -6.22
CA VAL A 143 36.90 5.31 -6.46
C VAL A 143 36.70 4.57 -5.14
N PHE A 144 35.90 3.49 -5.14
CA PHE A 144 35.64 2.68 -3.97
C PHE A 144 36.04 1.24 -4.23
N ASP A 145 36.63 0.58 -3.23
CA ASP A 145 36.80 -0.86 -3.23
C ASP A 145 35.42 -1.53 -3.19
N LEU A 146 35.16 -2.40 -4.16
CA LEU A 146 33.90 -3.11 -4.28
C LEU A 146 34.05 -4.55 -3.81
N ASN A 147 33.01 -5.06 -3.15
CA ASN A 147 32.87 -6.47 -2.86
C ASN A 147 32.40 -7.25 -4.10
N GLU A 148 32.34 -8.59 -4.02
CA GLU A 148 31.89 -9.48 -5.10
C GLU A 148 30.50 -9.14 -5.65
N GLN A 149 29.66 -8.46 -4.87
CA GLN A 149 28.31 -8.03 -5.27
C GLN A 149 28.27 -6.60 -5.83
N GLY A 150 29.43 -6.00 -6.13
CA GLY A 150 29.55 -4.65 -6.68
C GLY A 150 29.17 -3.53 -5.71
N LYS A 151 29.18 -3.79 -4.40
CA LYS A 151 28.89 -2.79 -3.36
C LYS A 151 30.18 -2.31 -2.72
N ILE A 152 30.19 -1.07 -2.23
CA ILE A 152 31.32 -0.53 -1.45
C ILE A 152 31.62 -1.50 -0.30
N ALA A 153 32.85 -1.98 -0.21
CA ALA A 153 33.28 -2.99 0.75
C ALA A 153 33.18 -2.44 2.19
N ASN A 154 33.70 -1.24 2.42
CA ASN A 154 33.67 -0.55 3.71
C ASN A 154 32.92 0.79 3.61
N PRO A 155 31.57 0.77 3.53
CA PRO A 155 30.80 2.00 3.42
C PRO A 155 30.73 2.72 4.77
N ARG A 156 30.82 4.05 4.74
CA ARG A 156 30.67 4.89 5.93
C ARG A 156 29.35 5.65 5.92
N CYS A 157 28.65 5.64 7.05
CA CYS A 157 27.37 6.31 7.17
C CYS A 157 27.53 7.79 7.54
N ILE A 158 27.01 8.71 6.72
CA ILE A 158 27.10 10.16 6.96
C ILE A 158 26.33 10.67 8.19
N ASN A 159 25.40 9.86 8.74
CA ASN A 159 24.56 10.28 9.88
C ASN A 159 25.11 9.80 11.23
N CYS A 160 25.78 8.64 11.29
CA CYS A 160 26.39 8.12 12.52
C CYS A 160 27.92 8.03 12.48
N ASN A 161 28.54 8.32 11.33
CA ASN A 161 29.98 8.26 11.08
C ASN A 161 30.63 6.89 11.27
N LYS A 162 29.85 5.82 11.45
CA LYS A 162 30.32 4.43 11.56
C LYS A 162 30.46 3.78 10.18
N GLU A 163 31.37 2.82 10.10
CA GLU A 163 31.60 1.98 8.93
C GLU A 163 30.65 0.77 8.89
N GLY A 164 30.64 0.05 7.77
CA GLY A 164 29.83 -1.15 7.54
C GLY A 164 28.43 -0.90 6.98
N HIS A 165 27.98 0.36 6.87
CA HIS A 165 26.70 0.68 6.21
C HIS A 165 26.63 2.12 5.65
N LEU A 166 25.78 2.31 4.64
CA LEU A 166 25.41 3.65 4.13
C LEU A 166 24.24 4.24 4.93
N ALA A 167 24.04 5.56 4.85
CA ALA A 167 22.92 6.24 5.51
C ALA A 167 21.52 5.78 5.07
N SER A 168 21.41 5.10 3.91
CA SER A 168 20.14 4.51 3.46
C SER A 168 19.75 3.25 4.26
N TRP A 169 20.69 2.64 4.99
CA TRP A 169 20.44 1.43 5.77
C TRP A 169 19.54 1.72 6.98
N ARG A 170 18.44 0.96 7.09
CA ARG A 170 17.39 1.18 8.11
C ARG A 170 17.78 0.71 9.52
N GLY A 171 18.86 -0.06 9.65
CA GLY A 171 19.37 -0.53 10.93
C GLY A 171 20.33 0.44 11.64
N CYS A 172 20.59 1.61 11.04
CA CYS A 172 21.49 2.61 11.64
C CYS A 172 20.95 3.07 13.00
N GLU A 173 21.81 3.18 14.01
CA GLU A 173 21.43 3.62 15.36
C GLU A 173 20.80 5.03 15.39
N LYS A 174 21.22 5.91 14.47
CA LYS A 174 20.67 7.27 14.33
C LYS A 174 19.35 7.26 13.55
N PHE A 175 19.03 6.15 12.87
CA PHE A 175 17.75 5.95 12.22
C PHE A 175 16.70 5.61 13.30
N LYS A 176 16.14 6.63 13.94
CA LYS A 176 15.04 6.43 14.89
C LYS A 176 13.85 5.84 14.13
N SER A 177 13.56 4.57 14.34
CA SER A 177 12.28 4.00 13.95
C SER A 177 11.25 4.62 14.90
N ASN A 178 10.24 5.34 14.38
CA ASN A 178 9.14 5.86 15.20
C ASN A 178 8.22 4.70 15.61
N ILE A 179 8.79 3.70 16.28
CA ILE A 179 8.08 2.55 16.81
C ILE A 179 7.61 2.95 18.20
N LYS A 180 6.41 3.55 18.27
CA LYS A 180 5.50 3.17 19.36
C LYS A 180 4.94 1.81 18.95
N THR A 181 5.67 0.74 19.24
CA THR A 181 5.08 -0.60 19.26
C THR A 181 4.07 -0.59 20.40
N ASN A 182 2.78 -0.57 20.06
CA ASN A 182 2.05 -1.73 20.53
C ASN A 182 2.67 -2.89 19.75
N PRO A 183 3.28 -3.90 20.41
CA PRO A 183 3.73 -5.08 19.72
C PRO A 183 2.49 -5.83 19.25
N LYS A 184 1.86 -5.37 18.16
CA LYS A 184 1.29 -6.32 17.23
C LYS A 184 2.52 -7.08 16.76
N GLN A 185 2.69 -8.27 17.34
CA GLN A 185 3.64 -9.25 16.88
C GLN A 185 3.62 -9.17 15.36
N ASN A 186 4.69 -8.64 14.79
CA ASN A 186 4.95 -8.92 13.40
C ASN A 186 5.18 -10.42 13.41
N ALA A 187 4.12 -11.19 13.20
CA ALA A 187 4.22 -12.41 12.44
C ALA A 187 4.72 -11.96 11.06
N TYR A 188 6.00 -11.59 10.98
CA TYR A 188 6.83 -12.12 9.92
C TYR A 188 6.52 -13.60 9.98
N GLN A 189 5.60 -14.06 9.13
CA GLN A 189 5.56 -15.46 8.76
C GLN A 189 7.02 -15.74 8.43
N LYS A 190 7.71 -16.47 9.32
CA LYS A 190 9.00 -17.06 9.01
C LYS A 190 8.79 -17.60 7.60
N TYR A 191 9.62 -17.15 6.65
CA TYR A 191 9.68 -17.78 5.33
C TYR A 191 9.53 -19.27 5.60
N ARG A 192 8.45 -19.91 5.09
CA ARG A 192 8.36 -21.37 5.17
C ARG A 192 9.68 -21.83 4.60
N GLN A 193 10.52 -22.47 5.42
CA GLN A 193 11.73 -23.07 4.89
C GLN A 193 11.24 -24.14 3.94
N VAL A 194 11.28 -23.84 2.65
CA VAL A 194 11.04 -24.84 1.62
C VAL A 194 12.24 -25.75 1.72
N ASN A 195 12.02 -26.99 2.15
CA ASN A 195 13.06 -27.99 2.16
C ASN A 195 13.55 -28.15 0.70
N PRO A 196 14.82 -27.86 0.39
CA PRO A 196 15.33 -27.94 -0.99
C PRO A 196 15.31 -29.36 -1.56
N MET A 197 15.01 -30.39 -0.75
CA MET A 197 14.82 -31.77 -1.21
C MET A 197 13.38 -32.10 -1.65
N ILE A 198 12.42 -31.19 -1.52
CA ILE A 198 11.02 -31.44 -1.91
C ILE A 198 10.73 -30.64 -3.18
N SER A 199 10.57 -31.33 -4.31
CA SER A 199 10.12 -30.73 -5.56
C SER A 199 8.65 -30.35 -5.45
N PHE A 200 8.23 -29.33 -6.22
CA PHE A 200 6.82 -28.95 -6.30
C PHE A 200 5.92 -30.12 -6.76
N ALA A 201 6.47 -31.05 -7.54
CA ALA A 201 5.80 -32.27 -7.98
C ALA A 201 5.53 -33.25 -6.82
N ASP A 202 6.41 -33.31 -5.83
CA ASP A 202 6.35 -34.30 -4.74
C ASP A 202 5.24 -33.97 -3.73
N MET A 203 4.84 -32.70 -3.61
CA MET A 203 3.73 -32.28 -2.74
C MET A 203 2.34 -32.66 -3.28
N VAL A 204 2.24 -33.16 -4.51
CA VAL A 204 0.96 -33.57 -5.13
C VAL A 204 0.69 -35.08 -4.92
N GLY A 205 1.63 -35.81 -4.32
CA GLY A 205 1.61 -37.28 -4.25
C GLY A 205 0.81 -37.92 -3.09
N ASP A 206 0.46 -37.18 -2.04
CA ASP A 206 -0.30 -37.72 -0.89
C ASP A 206 -1.74 -37.19 -0.87
N ASN A 207 -2.52 -37.58 -1.86
CA ASN A 207 -3.94 -37.84 -1.63
C ASN A 207 -4.10 -39.34 -1.47
N GLN A 208 -4.37 -39.77 -0.23
CA GLN A 208 -4.92 -41.09 0.03
C GLN A 208 -6.08 -41.34 -0.94
N SER A 209 -5.94 -42.43 -1.68
CA SER A 209 -6.91 -43.00 -2.60
C SER A 209 -8.36 -42.89 -2.12
N ILE A 210 -9.16 -42.09 -2.81
CA ILE A 210 -10.57 -42.40 -3.00
C ILE A 210 -10.62 -43.03 -4.40
N LEU A 211 -10.84 -44.34 -4.45
CA LEU A 211 -11.16 -45.01 -5.70
C LEU A 211 -12.48 -44.44 -6.23
N ASP A 212 -12.49 -44.03 -7.50
CA ASP A 212 -13.73 -43.81 -8.25
C ASP A 212 -14.47 -45.15 -8.38
N PRO A 213 -15.72 -45.28 -7.92
CA PRO A 213 -16.55 -46.40 -8.34
C PRO A 213 -17.17 -46.03 -9.69
N VAL A 214 -16.58 -46.54 -10.76
CA VAL A 214 -17.36 -46.86 -11.96
C VAL A 214 -18.16 -48.10 -11.61
N GLN A 215 -19.42 -47.92 -11.19
CA GLN A 215 -20.39 -49.01 -11.12
C GLN A 215 -21.74 -48.56 -11.68
N ASP A 216 -21.94 -49.01 -12.92
CA ASP A 216 -23.15 -49.50 -13.58
C ASP A 216 -24.53 -49.02 -13.08
N LEU A 217 -25.29 -48.42 -14.01
CA LEU A 217 -26.52 -47.68 -13.77
C LEU A 217 -27.78 -48.55 -13.59
N ASN A 218 -27.65 -49.82 -13.18
CA ASN A 218 -28.76 -50.78 -13.27
C ASN A 218 -29.30 -51.38 -11.96
N ASP A 219 -28.71 -51.14 -10.78
CA ASP A 219 -29.06 -51.90 -9.55
C ASP A 219 -29.44 -51.05 -8.31
N LEU A 220 -30.31 -50.04 -8.46
CA LEU A 220 -30.99 -49.39 -7.33
C LEU A 220 -32.51 -49.35 -7.53
N LYS A 221 -33.10 -50.53 -7.76
CA LYS A 221 -34.48 -50.80 -7.35
C LYS A 221 -34.40 -51.48 -5.97
N ASP A 222 -35.16 -50.94 -5.03
CA ASP A 222 -35.47 -51.56 -3.73
C ASP A 222 -34.44 -51.41 -2.60
N LYS A 223 -34.30 -50.18 -2.07
CA LYS A 223 -34.25 -49.94 -0.60
C LYS A 223 -34.34 -48.45 -0.24
N PRO A 224 -35.13 -48.06 0.79
CA PRO A 224 -35.25 -46.68 1.21
C PRO A 224 -34.02 -46.25 2.02
N THR A 225 -33.23 -45.33 1.50
CA THR A 225 -32.15 -44.68 2.26
C THR A 225 -32.68 -43.45 2.96
N THR A 226 -32.75 -43.48 4.29
CA THR A 226 -32.98 -42.31 5.13
C THR A 226 -31.72 -41.43 5.14
N ILE A 227 -31.83 -40.23 4.56
CA ILE A 227 -30.74 -39.25 4.54
C ILE A 227 -30.98 -38.24 5.67
N ASN A 228 -30.11 -38.23 6.67
CA ASN A 228 -30.08 -37.17 7.68
C ASN A 228 -29.41 -35.92 7.08
N LEU A 229 -30.22 -35.00 6.54
CA LEU A 229 -29.74 -33.70 6.07
C LEU A 229 -29.56 -32.75 7.27
N HIS A 230 -28.35 -32.19 7.40
CA HIS A 230 -28.04 -31.10 8.33
C HIS A 230 -28.94 -29.88 8.03
N ARG A 231 -29.60 -29.34 9.05
CA ARG A 231 -30.69 -28.34 8.95
C ARG A 231 -30.33 -27.10 8.11
N GLU A 232 -29.10 -26.61 8.20
CA GLU A 232 -28.59 -25.48 7.39
C GLU A 232 -28.56 -25.76 5.88
N LYS A 233 -28.33 -27.01 5.46
CA LYS A 233 -28.35 -27.38 4.02
C LYS A 233 -29.77 -27.44 3.47
N VAL A 234 -30.76 -27.79 4.29
CA VAL A 234 -32.18 -27.83 3.90
C VAL A 234 -32.71 -26.42 3.63
N GLU A 235 -32.32 -25.45 4.45
CA GLU A 235 -32.67 -24.04 4.25
C GLU A 235 -32.07 -23.50 2.95
N SER A 236 -30.79 -23.81 2.67
CA SER A 236 -30.14 -23.39 1.42
C SER A 236 -30.80 -23.95 0.15
N LEU A 237 -31.35 -25.16 0.19
CA LEU A 237 -32.06 -25.77 -0.95
C LEU A 237 -33.44 -25.15 -1.16
N ASN A 238 -34.15 -24.83 -0.08
CA ASN A 238 -35.44 -24.15 -0.15
C ASN A 238 -35.29 -22.73 -0.72
N ASP A 239 -34.22 -22.02 -0.36
CA ASP A 239 -33.89 -20.70 -0.91
C ASP A 239 -33.60 -20.79 -2.42
N ILE A 240 -32.85 -21.81 -2.85
CA ILE A 240 -32.59 -22.05 -4.28
C ILE A 240 -33.88 -22.37 -5.04
N LEU A 241 -34.74 -23.23 -4.50
CA LEU A 241 -36.04 -23.55 -5.12
C LEU A 241 -36.95 -22.33 -5.20
N PHE A 242 -36.95 -21.48 -4.16
CA PHE A 242 -37.70 -20.23 -4.16
C PHE A 242 -37.22 -19.28 -5.25
N ILE A 243 -35.90 -19.09 -5.37
CA ILE A 243 -35.30 -18.26 -6.42
C ILE A 243 -35.65 -18.80 -7.81
N LEU A 244 -35.57 -20.11 -8.03
CA LEU A 244 -35.90 -20.73 -9.32
C LEU A 244 -37.39 -20.58 -9.67
N ASN A 245 -38.28 -20.66 -8.68
CA ASN A 245 -39.71 -20.50 -8.89
C ASN A 245 -40.10 -19.03 -9.16
N GLU A 246 -39.48 -18.08 -8.45
CA GLU A 246 -39.63 -16.65 -8.74
C GLU A 246 -39.07 -16.28 -10.11
N PHE A 247 -37.92 -16.85 -10.50
CA PHE A 247 -37.37 -16.66 -11.84
C PHE A 247 -38.31 -17.19 -12.92
N LYS A 248 -38.92 -18.37 -12.70
CA LYS A 248 -39.92 -18.95 -13.61
C LYS A 248 -41.21 -18.12 -13.68
N LYS A 249 -41.66 -17.52 -12.57
CA LYS A 249 -42.80 -16.58 -12.59
C LYS A 249 -42.51 -15.32 -13.42
N ILE A 250 -41.30 -14.77 -13.28
CA ILE A 250 -40.93 -13.50 -13.91
C ILE A 250 -40.62 -13.70 -15.41
N PHE A 251 -40.00 -14.82 -15.78
CA PHE A 251 -39.46 -15.04 -17.13
C PHE A 251 -40.06 -16.24 -17.87
N GLY A 252 -41.05 -16.93 -17.29
CA GLY A 252 -41.57 -18.21 -17.78
C GLY A 252 -42.22 -18.21 -19.17
N ASN A 253 -42.54 -17.03 -19.72
CA ASN A 253 -43.10 -16.90 -21.07
C ASN A 253 -42.14 -16.30 -22.10
N THR A 254 -40.89 -16.02 -21.73
CA THR A 254 -39.89 -15.51 -22.69
C THR A 254 -38.96 -16.63 -23.13
N ASN A 255 -39.09 -17.04 -24.40
CA ASN A 255 -38.09 -17.87 -25.08
C ASN A 255 -36.80 -17.06 -25.25
N ILE A 256 -35.93 -17.08 -24.25
CA ILE A 256 -34.56 -16.58 -24.37
C ILE A 256 -33.76 -17.70 -25.03
N LYS A 257 -33.49 -17.56 -26.34
CA LYS A 257 -32.50 -18.38 -27.03
C LYS A 257 -31.12 -18.01 -26.50
N ILE A 258 -30.45 -18.97 -25.87
CA ILE A 258 -29.00 -18.93 -25.59
C ILE A 258 -28.25 -19.19 -26.90
#